data_AF-A0AA40S566-F1
#
_entry.id   AF-A0AA40S566-F1
#
_cell.length_a   1.000
_cell.length_b   1.000
_cell.length_c   1.000
_cell.angle_alpha   90.00
_cell.angle_beta   90.00
_cell.angle_gamma   90.00
#
_symmetry.space_group_name_H-M   'P 1'
#
loop_
_entity.id
_entity.type
_entity.pdbx_description
1 polymer ?
#
loop_
_entity_poly.entity_id
_entity_poly.type
_entity_poly.pdbx_seq_one_letter_code
_entity_poly.pdbx_strand_id
1 'polypeptide(L)' 'MALHIRDAETDRLVRLLAERKGVPLTEAVKVAVLNELEREERRPGLWERLKPLHERVAARPSTGLEADKAFFDGLNDE' A
#
# COMPACT_ATOMS: atom_id res chain seq x y z
N MET A 1 9.90 14.08 -24.91
CA MET A 1 8.95 13.05 -25.40
C MET A 1 7.54 13.48 -25.06
N ALA A 2 6.56 13.18 -25.93
CA ALA A 2 5.14 13.47 -25.67
C ALA A 2 4.42 12.18 -25.25
N LEU A 3 3.65 12.24 -24.17
CA LEU A 3 2.75 11.17 -23.75
C LEU A 3 1.47 11.26 -24.61
N HIS A 4 1.19 10.25 -25.42
CA HIS A 4 -0.05 10.16 -26.18
C HIS A 4 -1.01 9.16 -25.51
N ILE A 5 -2.14 9.67 -25.03
CA ILE A 5 -3.23 8.87 -24.48
C ILE A 5 -4.25 8.64 -25.61
N ARG A 6 -4.61 7.38 -25.89
CA ARG A 6 -5.64 7.00 -26.89
C ARG A 6 -6.93 6.49 -26.25
N ASP A 7 -6.99 6.50 -24.92
CA ASP A 7 -8.15 6.08 -24.16
C ASP A 7 -9.07 7.28 -23.88
N ALA A 8 -10.35 7.14 -24.24
CA ALA A 8 -11.33 8.21 -24.13
C ALA A 8 -11.73 8.50 -22.68
N GLU A 9 -11.71 7.48 -21.82
CA GLU A 9 -12.00 7.66 -20.39
C GLU A 9 -10.89 8.46 -19.70
N THR A 10 -9.63 8.09 -19.96
CA THR A 10 -8.46 8.78 -19.42
C THR A 10 -8.42 10.26 -19.86
N ASP A 11 -8.69 10.57 -21.14
CA ASP A 11 -8.76 11.96 -21.60
C ASP A 11 -9.85 12.76 -20.86
N ARG A 12 -11.05 12.18 -20.68
CA ARG A 12 -12.14 12.81 -19.91
C ARG A 12 -11.74 13.08 -18.47
N LEU A 13 -11.11 12.11 -17.80
CA LEU A 13 -10.67 12.25 -16.40
C LEU A 13 -9.60 13.33 -16.24
N VAL A 14 -8.61 13.38 -17.16
CA VAL A 14 -7.56 14.41 -17.14
C VAL A 14 -8.16 15.80 -17.37
N ARG A 15 -9.11 15.95 -18.29
CA ARG A 15 -9.82 17.21 -18.53
C ARG A 15 -10.61 17.66 -17.30
N LEU A 16 -11.38 16.75 -16.71
CA LEU A 16 -12.15 17.06 -15.50
C LEU A 16 -11.24 17.51 -14.35
N LEU A 17 -10.08 16.87 -14.18
CA LEU A 17 -9.10 17.27 -13.17
C LEU A 17 -8.49 18.64 -13.46
N ALA A 18 -8.15 18.91 -14.71
CA ALA A 18 -7.62 20.19 -15.17
C ALA A 18 -8.61 21.33 -14.93
N GLU A 19 -9.89 21.13 -15.30
CA GLU A 19 -10.97 22.09 -15.05
C GLU A 19 -11.16 22.36 -13.56
N ARG A 20 -11.24 21.32 -12.73
CA ARG A 20 -11.41 21.46 -11.28
C ARG A 20 -10.25 22.18 -10.60
N LYS A 21 -9.03 22.03 -11.13
CA LYS A 21 -7.82 22.67 -10.58
C LYS A 21 -7.50 24.01 -11.24
N GLY A 22 -8.15 24.36 -12.36
CA GLY A 22 -7.83 25.56 -13.13
C GLY A 22 -6.42 25.54 -13.72
N VAL A 23 -5.92 24.36 -14.12
CA VAL A 23 -4.55 24.18 -14.63
C VAL A 23 -4.55 23.53 -16.03
N PRO A 24 -3.47 23.66 -16.82
CA PRO A 24 -3.34 22.96 -18.10
C PRO A 24 -3.34 21.43 -17.94
N LEU A 25 -3.74 20.69 -18.99
CA LEU A 25 -3.82 19.22 -18.98
C LEU A 25 -2.52 18.56 -18.53
N THR A 26 -1.38 19.04 -19.01
CA THR A 26 -0.06 18.51 -18.63
C THR A 26 0.21 18.67 -17.13
N GLU A 27 -0.19 19.80 -16.55
CA GLU A 27 -0.01 20.04 -15.11
C GLU A 27 -0.99 19.19 -14.30
N ALA A 28 -2.22 18.99 -14.79
CA ALA A 28 -3.19 18.08 -14.17
C ALA A 28 -2.66 16.64 -14.12
N VAL A 29 -2.07 16.14 -15.21
CA VAL A 29 -1.41 14.83 -15.27
C VAL A 29 -0.25 14.77 -14.27
N LYS A 30 0.63 15.78 -14.27
CA LYS A 30 1.78 15.83 -13.35
C LYS A 30 1.34 15.77 -11.89
N VAL A 31 0.36 16.58 -11.50
CA VAL A 31 -0.18 16.60 -10.13
C VAL A 31 -0.86 15.28 -9.76
N ALA A 32 -1.61 14.67 -10.68
CA ALA A 32 -2.23 13.36 -10.44
C ALA A 32 -1.19 12.27 -10.17
N VAL A 33 -0.17 12.19 -11.02
CA VAL A 33 0.90 11.19 -10.89
C VAL A 33 1.72 11.42 -9.62
N LEU A 34 2.08 12.67 -9.32
CA LEU A 34 2.81 13.01 -8.11
C LEU A 34 2.05 12.61 -6.85
N ASN A 35 0.75 12.91 -6.79
CA ASN A 35 -0.08 12.52 -5.64
C ASN A 35 -0.17 11.00 -5.47
N GLU A 36 -0.23 10.23 -6.55
CA GLU A 36 -0.29 8.77 -6.43
C GLU A 36 1.06 8.18 -6.04
N LEU A 37 2.17 8.70 -6.58
CA LEU A 37 3.50 8.31 -6.15
C LEU A 37 3.73 8.61 -4.67
N GLU A 38 3.33 9.79 -4.18
CA GLU A 38 3.38 10.10 -2.75
C GLU A 38 2.52 9.16 -1.90
N ARG A 39 1.34 8.73 -2.41
CA ARG A 39 0.50 7.75 -1.71
C ARG A 39 1.15 6.39 -1.65
N GLU A 40 1.79 5.96 -2.73
CA GLU A 40 2.56 4.70 -2.77
C GLU A 40 3.76 4.76 -1.82
N GLU A 41 4.52 5.87 -1.80
CA GLU A 41 5.64 6.07 -0.88
C GLU A 41 5.21 6.14 0.59
N ARG A 42 4.06 6.76 0.87
CA ARG A 42 3.49 6.82 2.22
C ARG A 42 2.83 5.52 2.66
N ARG A 43 2.67 4.51 1.80
CA ARG A 43 2.20 3.20 2.25
C ARG A 43 3.30 2.62 3.11
N PRO A 44 3.05 2.42 4.43
CA PRO A 44 4.06 1.88 5.30
C PRO A 44 4.53 0.54 4.74
N GLY A 45 5.85 0.33 4.77
CA GLY A 45 6.44 -0.91 4.31
C GLY A 45 5.82 -2.11 5.03
N LEU A 46 5.91 -3.31 4.47
CA LEU A 46 5.40 -4.52 5.12
C LEU A 46 5.87 -4.62 6.58
N TRP A 47 7.14 -4.30 6.85
CA TRP A 47 7.71 -4.28 8.19
C TRP A 47 7.05 -3.27 9.14
N GLU A 48 6.78 -2.06 8.69
CA GLU A 48 6.09 -1.05 9.51
C GLU A 48 4.64 -1.46 9.79
N ARG A 49 3.98 -2.09 8.82
CA ARG A 49 2.64 -2.66 8.99
C ARG A 49 2.61 -3.82 9.98
N LEU A 50 3.67 -4.64 10.01
CA LEU A 50 3.80 -5.79 10.91
C LEU A 50 4.33 -5.40 12.30
N LYS A 51 4.99 -4.25 12.45
CA LYS A 51 5.59 -3.81 13.71
C LYS A 51 4.62 -3.85 14.90
N PRO A 52 3.37 -3.38 14.81
CA PRO A 52 2.43 -3.46 15.94
C PRO A 52 2.08 -4.91 16.33
N LEU A 53 2.04 -5.84 15.36
CA LEU A 53 1.84 -7.26 15.63
C LEU A 53 3.05 -7.86 16.33
N HIS A 54 4.26 -7.56 15.84
CA HIS A 54 5.51 -7.99 16.45
C HIS A 54 5.64 -7.48 17.89
N GLU A 55 5.32 -6.20 18.14
CA GLU A 55 5.32 -5.60 19.48
C GLU A 55 4.34 -6.31 20.42
N ARG A 56 3.12 -6.61 19.94
CA ARG A 56 2.13 -7.37 20.72
C ARG A 56 2.59 -8.77 21.08
N VAL A 57 3.29 -9.45 20.18
CA VAL A 57 3.85 -10.79 20.41
C VAL A 57 5.03 -10.70 21.38
N ALA A 58 5.95 -9.76 21.16
CA ALA A 58 7.13 -9.56 21.99
C ALA A 58 6.79 -9.10 23.43
N ALA A 59 5.66 -8.42 23.63
CA ALA A 59 5.19 -8.03 24.96
C ALA A 59 4.71 -9.23 25.81
N ARG A 60 4.51 -10.41 25.22
CA ARG A 60 4.14 -11.63 25.96
C ARG A 60 5.40 -12.22 26.62
N PRO A 61 5.36 -12.57 27.92
CA PRO A 61 6.49 -13.24 28.56
C PRO A 61 6.73 -14.60 27.90
N SER A 62 8.01 -15.00 27.84
CA SER A 62 8.36 -16.35 27.41
C SER A 62 7.74 -17.36 28.37
N THR A 63 7.06 -18.37 27.81
CA THR A 63 6.49 -19.47 28.57
C THR A 63 7.53 -20.50 28.99
N GLY A 64 8.74 -20.45 28.40
CA GLY A 64 9.78 -21.46 28.58
C GLY A 64 9.43 -22.84 27.98
N LEU A 65 8.30 -22.95 27.29
CA LEU A 65 7.88 -24.16 26.61
C LEU A 65 8.45 -24.18 25.19
N GLU A 66 8.94 -25.33 24.76
CA GLU A 66 9.41 -25.53 23.39
C GLU A 66 8.24 -25.99 22.52
N ALA A 67 7.96 -25.23 21.44
CA ALA A 67 6.99 -25.64 20.44
C ALA A 67 7.63 -26.65 19.49
N ASP A 68 7.77 -27.88 19.97
CA ASP A 68 8.44 -28.97 19.26
C ASP A 68 7.49 -29.68 18.27
N LYS A 69 8.00 -30.74 17.62
CA LYS A 69 7.22 -31.52 16.66
C LYS A 69 5.97 -32.16 17.31
N ALA A 70 6.07 -32.65 18.54
CA ALA A 70 4.95 -33.31 19.22
C ALA A 70 3.83 -32.30 19.52
N PHE A 71 4.18 -31.06 19.85
CA PHE A 71 3.23 -29.95 19.98
C PHE A 71 2.47 -29.68 18.68
N PHE A 72 3.17 -29.58 17.54
CA PHE A 72 2.53 -29.30 16.24
C PHE A 72 1.72 -30.46 15.68
N ASP A 73 2.18 -31.70 15.88
CA ASP A 73 1.45 -32.90 15.44
C ASP A 73 0.08 -32.95 16.16
N GLY A 74 0.02 -32.68 17.47
CA GLY A 74 -1.23 -32.64 18.25
C GLY A 74 -2.21 -31.50 17.92
N LEU A 75 -1.81 -30.49 17.13
CA LEU A 75 -2.71 -29.41 16.68
C LEU A 75 -3.60 -29.83 15.49
N ASN A 76 -3.24 -30.89 14.77
CA ASN A 76 -3.95 -31.35 13.57
C ASN A 76 -4.77 -32.63 13.79
N ASP A 77 -4.72 -33.19 15.00
CA ASP A 77 -5.34 -34.47 15.36
C ASP A 77 -6.81 -34.31 15.89
N GLU A 78 -7.48 -33.18 15.59
CA GLU A 78 -8.93 -32.98 15.78
C GLU A 78 -9.72 -33.06 14.47
#